data_AF-A0A498NJS6-F1
#
_entry.id   AF-A0A498NJS6-F1
#
_cell.length_a   1.000
_cell.length_b   1.000
_cell.length_c   1.000
_cell.angle_alpha   90.00
_cell.angle_beta   90.00
_cell.angle_gamma   90.00
#
_symmetry.space_group_name_H-M   'P 1'
#
loop_
_entity.id
_entity.type
_entity.pdbx_description
1 polymer ?
#
loop_
_entity_poly.entity_id
_entity_poly.type
_entity_poly.pdbx_seq_one_letter_code
_entity_poly.pdbx_strand_id
1 'polypeptide(L)'
;MAGNFDSEDRGSWYWGRLSRQEAVSLLQGQRHGVFLVRDSITIPGDYVLSVSENSKVSHYIINSISSNRQSGPGLAPPRFRIGDQEFDALPALLEFYKIHYLDTTTLIEPISKAKHSSFISVNAGTGGAPPRLEEEYVRALFDFPGNDDEDLPFRKGDILRVLEKPEEQWWNAQNSEGRIGMIPVPYVEKYRPASPTSGGPGGSVGGPGAHGNSDGHGSQSQPLLGEPGQYAQPTSLPNLQNGPVYARAIQKRVPNAYDKTALALEVGDMVKVTKINVNGQWEEMVDSMKKVAGMDVELTVEERNLLSVAYKNVIGARRASWRIISSIEQKEENKGGEDKLKMIREYRQTVETELKSICNDILDVLDKHLIPAANSGESKVFYYKMKGDYHRYLAEFATGNDRKEAAENSLVAYKAASDIAMTDLQPTHPIRLGLALNFSVFYYEILNSPDRACRLAKAAFDDAIAELDTLSEESYKDSTLIMQLLRDNLTLWTSDMQGDGEEQNKEALQDVEDENQ
;
A
#
# COMPACT_ATOMS: atom_id res chain seq x y z
N MET A 1 -1.35 -13.74 -13.91
CA MET A 1 -0.37 -14.86 -13.84
C MET A 1 -1.17 -16.15 -13.97
N ALA A 2 -0.61 -17.24 -14.51
CA ALA A 2 -1.35 -18.52 -14.54
C ALA A 2 -1.38 -19.14 -13.13
N GLY A 3 -2.50 -19.77 -12.76
CA GLY A 3 -2.65 -20.43 -11.45
C GLY A 3 -1.75 -21.65 -11.31
N ASN A 4 -0.89 -21.63 -10.27
CA ASN A 4 0.15 -22.63 -10.00
C ASN A 4 -0.38 -23.73 -9.06
N PHE A 5 -1.45 -24.41 -9.45
CA PHE A 5 -2.06 -25.48 -8.66
C PHE A 5 -2.76 -26.52 -9.54
N ASP A 6 -2.92 -27.73 -9.00
CA ASP A 6 -3.74 -28.78 -9.60
C ASP A 6 -5.20 -28.64 -9.14
N SER A 7 -6.13 -28.53 -10.09
CA SER A 7 -7.57 -28.45 -9.83
C SER A 7 -8.17 -29.80 -9.47
N GLU A 8 -7.60 -30.91 -9.93
CA GLU A 8 -8.06 -32.27 -9.63
C GLU A 8 -7.60 -32.73 -8.23
N ASP A 9 -6.47 -32.21 -7.71
CA ASP A 9 -6.08 -32.43 -6.32
C ASP A 9 -6.96 -31.65 -5.33
N ARG A 10 -8.16 -32.19 -5.10
CA ARG A 10 -9.07 -31.79 -4.02
C ARG A 10 -8.39 -31.87 -2.64
N GLY A 11 -7.33 -32.66 -2.48
CA GLY A 11 -6.49 -32.71 -1.28
C GLY A 11 -5.80 -31.38 -0.96
N SER A 12 -5.45 -30.56 -1.95
CA SER A 12 -4.86 -29.23 -1.74
C SER A 12 -5.91 -28.19 -1.33
N TRP A 13 -6.97 -27.98 -2.13
CA TRP A 13 -7.81 -26.78 -2.10
C TRP A 13 -9.11 -26.90 -1.30
N TYR A 14 -9.60 -28.11 -1.01
CA TYR A 14 -10.89 -28.32 -0.32
C TYR A 14 -10.72 -28.50 1.20
N TRP A 15 -11.32 -27.61 1.99
CA TRP A 15 -11.22 -27.60 3.45
C TRP A 15 -12.47 -28.16 4.17
N GLY A 16 -13.50 -28.59 3.43
CA GLY A 16 -14.73 -29.16 3.99
C GLY A 16 -15.46 -28.18 4.92
N ARG A 17 -15.97 -28.65 6.07
CA ARG A 17 -16.63 -27.80 7.06
C ARG A 17 -15.66 -26.85 7.75
N LEU A 18 -15.52 -25.67 7.17
CA LEU A 18 -14.80 -24.52 7.70
C LEU A 18 -15.76 -23.34 7.81
N SER A 19 -15.75 -22.61 8.92
CA SER A 19 -16.60 -21.43 9.11
C SER A 19 -16.16 -20.26 8.21
N ARG A 20 -16.97 -19.20 8.16
CA ARG A 20 -16.57 -17.96 7.49
C ARG A 20 -15.37 -17.32 8.19
N GLN A 21 -15.36 -17.31 9.53
CA GLN A 21 -14.33 -16.62 10.30
C GLN A 21 -12.96 -17.31 10.16
N GLU A 22 -12.90 -18.63 10.27
CA GLU A 22 -11.66 -19.38 10.06
C GLU A 22 -11.11 -19.20 8.64
N ALA A 23 -12.00 -19.15 7.63
CA ALA A 23 -11.60 -18.86 6.25
C ALA A 23 -11.06 -17.43 6.06
N VAL A 24 -11.54 -16.45 6.84
CA VAL A 24 -10.95 -15.10 6.89
C VAL A 24 -9.59 -15.15 7.59
N SER A 25 -9.48 -15.73 8.79
CA SER A 25 -8.22 -15.83 9.55
C SER A 25 -7.11 -16.56 8.79
N LEU A 26 -7.46 -17.52 7.93
CA LEU A 26 -6.52 -18.21 7.05
C LEU A 26 -6.05 -17.34 5.87
N LEU A 27 -6.97 -16.61 5.22
CA LEU A 27 -6.68 -15.88 3.97
C LEU A 27 -6.30 -14.40 4.15
N GLN A 28 -6.58 -13.80 5.31
CA GLN A 28 -6.21 -12.42 5.60
C GLN A 28 -4.69 -12.26 5.57
N GLY A 29 -4.19 -11.20 4.92
CA GLY A 29 -2.75 -10.97 4.73
C GLY A 29 -2.05 -11.92 3.76
N GLN A 30 -2.74 -12.92 3.19
CA GLN A 30 -2.18 -13.75 2.11
C GLN A 30 -2.15 -12.97 0.79
N ARG A 31 -1.28 -13.40 -0.15
CA ARG A 31 -1.19 -12.79 -1.48
C ARG A 31 -2.54 -12.80 -2.21
N HIS A 32 -2.72 -11.81 -3.08
CA HIS A 32 -3.91 -11.73 -3.93
C HIS A 32 -4.03 -13.00 -4.78
N GLY A 33 -5.23 -13.58 -4.88
CA GLY A 33 -5.48 -14.84 -5.58
C GLY A 33 -5.17 -16.11 -4.79
N VAL A 34 -4.74 -16.02 -3.52
CA VAL A 34 -4.68 -17.18 -2.62
C VAL A 34 -6.11 -17.56 -2.18
N PHE A 35 -6.47 -18.85 -2.23
CA PHE A 35 -7.86 -19.29 -2.03
C PHE A 35 -8.04 -20.61 -1.26
N LEU A 36 -9.29 -20.90 -0.90
CA LEU A 36 -9.78 -22.22 -0.45
C LEU A 36 -11.24 -22.43 -0.85
N VAL A 37 -11.67 -23.69 -0.96
CA VAL A 37 -13.10 -24.05 -1.06
C VAL A 37 -13.55 -24.77 0.20
N ARG A 38 -14.68 -24.36 0.76
CA ARG A 38 -15.28 -24.94 1.98
C ARG A 38 -16.77 -25.23 1.78
N ASP A 39 -17.36 -25.98 2.69
CA ASP A 39 -18.80 -26.27 2.70
C ASP A 39 -19.61 -25.02 3.04
N SER A 40 -20.79 -24.89 2.44
CA SER A 40 -21.76 -23.88 2.84
C SER A 40 -22.42 -24.28 4.18
N ILE A 41 -22.18 -23.45 5.20
CA ILE A 41 -22.80 -23.57 6.52
C ILE A 41 -24.27 -23.13 6.55
N THR A 42 -24.75 -22.41 5.53
CA THR A 42 -26.13 -21.92 5.43
C THR A 42 -27.01 -22.74 4.49
N ILE A 43 -26.43 -23.41 3.48
CA ILE A 43 -27.16 -24.23 2.50
C ILE A 43 -26.49 -25.60 2.38
N PRO A 44 -27.01 -26.66 3.04
CA PRO A 44 -26.39 -27.99 3.01
C PRO A 44 -26.33 -28.57 1.58
N GLY A 45 -25.11 -28.84 1.11
CA GLY A 45 -24.83 -29.36 -0.23
C GLY A 45 -24.14 -28.35 -1.16
N ASP A 46 -24.22 -27.05 -0.85
CA ASP A 46 -23.50 -25.99 -1.55
C ASP A 46 -22.07 -25.82 -1.01
N TYR A 47 -21.24 -25.13 -1.79
CA TYR A 47 -19.86 -24.81 -1.44
C TYR A 47 -19.62 -23.29 -1.46
N VAL A 48 -18.52 -22.85 -0.85
CA VAL A 48 -18.08 -21.45 -0.84
C VAL A 48 -16.61 -21.38 -1.20
N LEU A 49 -16.30 -20.73 -2.31
CA LEU A 49 -14.95 -20.34 -2.70
C LEU A 49 -14.58 -19.06 -1.95
N SER A 50 -13.54 -19.10 -1.12
CA SER A 50 -13.03 -17.94 -0.36
C SER A 50 -11.66 -17.54 -0.91
N VAL A 51 -11.43 -16.25 -1.17
CA VAL A 51 -10.26 -15.75 -1.90
C VAL A 51 -9.73 -14.46 -1.25
N SER A 52 -8.41 -14.33 -1.11
CA SER A 52 -7.76 -13.06 -0.73
C SER A 52 -7.64 -12.13 -1.94
N GLU A 53 -8.21 -10.92 -1.85
CA GLU A 53 -8.16 -9.88 -2.90
C GLU A 53 -8.42 -8.49 -2.28
N ASN A 54 -7.79 -7.42 -2.80
CA ASN A 54 -7.94 -6.04 -2.32
C ASN A 54 -7.80 -5.88 -0.79
N SER A 55 -6.88 -6.62 -0.16
CA SER A 55 -6.67 -6.67 1.30
C SER A 55 -7.87 -7.15 2.14
N LYS A 56 -8.93 -7.66 1.51
CA LYS A 56 -10.10 -8.34 2.11
C LYS A 56 -10.08 -9.84 1.77
N VAL A 57 -10.96 -10.60 2.42
CA VAL A 57 -11.29 -11.97 2.00
C VAL A 57 -12.72 -11.99 1.47
N SER A 58 -12.86 -12.20 0.16
CA SER A 58 -14.16 -12.36 -0.51
C SER A 58 -14.65 -13.81 -0.44
N HIS A 59 -15.97 -14.00 -0.51
CA HIS A 59 -16.60 -15.32 -0.50
C HIS A 59 -17.67 -15.44 -1.59
N TYR A 60 -17.49 -16.41 -2.49
CA TYR A 60 -18.37 -16.67 -3.62
C TYR A 60 -19.13 -17.97 -3.40
N ILE A 61 -20.46 -17.92 -3.53
CA ILE A 61 -21.33 -19.09 -3.32
C ILE A 61 -21.35 -19.94 -4.60
N ILE A 62 -21.04 -21.22 -4.44
CA ILE A 62 -21.12 -22.24 -5.48
C ILE A 62 -22.32 -23.13 -5.16
N ASN A 63 -23.38 -22.98 -5.95
CA ASN A 63 -24.63 -23.72 -5.83
C ASN A 63 -24.43 -25.13 -6.41
N SER A 64 -24.84 -26.18 -5.70
CA SER A 64 -24.86 -27.56 -6.18
C SER A 64 -26.20 -27.86 -6.87
N ILE A 65 -26.21 -27.73 -8.20
CA ILE A 65 -27.35 -28.06 -9.06
C ILE A 65 -27.37 -29.59 -9.29
N SER A 66 -27.67 -30.31 -8.22
CA SER A 66 -27.99 -31.75 -8.25
C SER A 66 -29.50 -31.93 -8.04
N SER A 67 -30.17 -32.54 -9.02
CA SER A 67 -31.63 -32.49 -9.13
C SER A 67 -32.37 -33.13 -7.95
N ASN A 68 -32.97 -32.28 -7.12
CA ASN A 68 -33.93 -32.72 -6.12
C ASN A 68 -35.17 -33.30 -6.83
N ARG A 69 -35.51 -34.56 -6.52
CA ARG A 69 -36.65 -35.36 -7.05
C ARG A 69 -36.51 -35.92 -8.48
N GLN A 70 -35.72 -36.97 -8.66
CA GLN A 70 -36.25 -38.30 -9.06
C GLN A 70 -35.16 -39.38 -9.04
N SER A 71 -35.41 -40.48 -8.32
CA SER A 71 -34.51 -41.64 -8.25
C SER A 71 -34.78 -42.61 -9.41
N GLY A 72 -33.94 -42.54 -10.45
CA GLY A 72 -33.95 -43.45 -11.60
C GLY A 72 -32.53 -43.75 -12.11
N PRO A 73 -32.31 -44.90 -12.79
CA PRO A 73 -30.99 -45.33 -13.26
C PRO A 73 -30.56 -44.55 -14.52
N GLY A 74 -30.09 -43.32 -14.31
CA GLY A 74 -29.66 -42.41 -15.37
C GLY A 74 -29.29 -41.04 -14.80
N LEU A 75 -28.35 -40.99 -13.85
CA LEU A 75 -27.95 -39.74 -13.22
C LEU A 75 -27.25 -38.83 -14.24
N ALA A 76 -27.78 -37.62 -14.41
CA ALA A 76 -27.01 -36.50 -14.93
C ALA A 76 -25.87 -36.17 -13.95
N PRO A 77 -24.68 -35.73 -14.42
CA PRO A 77 -23.60 -35.33 -13.53
C PRO A 77 -23.99 -34.14 -12.66
N PRO A 78 -23.47 -34.03 -11.42
CA PRO A 78 -23.77 -32.91 -10.54
C PRO A 78 -23.17 -31.61 -11.10
N ARG A 79 -24.02 -30.61 -11.37
CA ARG A 79 -23.57 -29.30 -11.85
C ARG A 79 -23.32 -28.33 -10.71
N PHE A 80 -22.39 -27.41 -10.94
CA PHE A 80 -21.98 -26.38 -9.99
C PHE A 80 -22.12 -25.00 -10.62
N ARG A 81 -22.73 -24.05 -9.90
CA ARG A 81 -22.99 -22.70 -10.43
C ARG A 81 -22.52 -21.59 -9.48
N ILE A 82 -21.71 -20.67 -10.00
CA ILE A 82 -21.17 -19.50 -9.32
C ILE A 82 -21.62 -18.25 -10.07
N GLY A 83 -22.46 -17.43 -9.42
CA GLY A 83 -23.26 -16.40 -10.10
C GLY A 83 -24.01 -16.97 -11.32
N ASP A 84 -23.81 -16.36 -12.49
CA ASP A 84 -24.40 -16.78 -13.77
C ASP A 84 -23.59 -17.84 -14.56
N GLN A 85 -22.48 -18.39 -14.04
CA GLN A 85 -21.65 -19.41 -14.74
C GLN A 85 -21.89 -20.83 -14.21
N GLU A 86 -22.12 -21.81 -15.12
CA GLU A 86 -22.29 -23.24 -14.80
C GLU A 86 -21.10 -24.11 -15.23
N PHE A 87 -20.78 -25.12 -14.40
CA PHE A 87 -19.68 -26.06 -14.59
C PHE A 87 -20.12 -27.49 -14.26
N ASP A 88 -19.65 -28.48 -15.02
CA ASP A 88 -19.98 -29.90 -14.78
C ASP A 88 -19.15 -30.55 -13.65
N ALA A 89 -18.17 -29.85 -13.09
CA ALA A 89 -17.38 -30.28 -11.93
C ALA A 89 -16.71 -29.09 -11.19
N LEU A 90 -16.41 -29.25 -9.89
CA LEU A 90 -15.65 -28.23 -9.12
C LEU A 90 -14.23 -27.99 -9.65
N PRO A 91 -13.43 -29.00 -10.06
CA PRO A 91 -12.14 -28.76 -10.71
C PRO A 91 -12.25 -27.88 -11.96
N ALA A 92 -13.24 -28.10 -12.81
CA ALA A 92 -13.47 -27.30 -14.02
C ALA A 92 -13.80 -25.82 -13.71
N LEU A 93 -14.54 -25.57 -12.62
CA LEU A 93 -14.78 -24.22 -12.10
C LEU A 93 -13.46 -23.56 -11.65
N LEU A 94 -12.61 -24.27 -10.89
CA LEU A 94 -11.33 -23.73 -10.43
C LEU A 94 -10.36 -23.49 -11.58
N GLU A 95 -10.30 -24.40 -12.56
CA GLU A 95 -9.47 -24.27 -13.77
C GLU A 95 -9.88 -23.04 -14.60
N PHE A 96 -11.18 -22.80 -14.75
CA PHE A 96 -11.70 -21.61 -15.42
C PHE A 96 -11.25 -20.32 -14.73
N TYR A 97 -11.38 -20.23 -13.39
CA TYR A 97 -10.99 -19.04 -12.62
C TYR A 97 -9.48 -18.90 -12.36
N LYS A 98 -8.62 -19.81 -12.87
CA LYS A 98 -7.15 -19.56 -12.96
C LYS A 98 -6.81 -18.41 -13.92
N ILE A 99 -7.66 -18.18 -14.92
CA ILE A 99 -7.42 -17.20 -16.00
C ILE A 99 -8.58 -16.22 -16.22
N HIS A 100 -9.76 -16.51 -15.66
CA HIS A 100 -10.88 -15.57 -15.59
C HIS A 100 -10.93 -14.92 -14.20
N TYR A 101 -11.25 -13.63 -14.17
CA TYR A 101 -11.34 -12.85 -12.93
C TYR A 101 -12.65 -13.14 -12.19
N LEU A 102 -12.61 -13.04 -10.85
CA LEU A 102 -13.79 -13.07 -9.98
C LEU A 102 -14.35 -11.65 -9.80
N ASP A 103 -13.87 -10.91 -8.80
CA ASP A 103 -14.05 -9.46 -8.65
C ASP A 103 -12.81 -8.74 -9.21
N THR A 104 -11.68 -8.80 -8.49
CA THR A 104 -10.43 -8.13 -8.91
C THR A 104 -9.22 -9.06 -9.05
N THR A 105 -9.34 -10.36 -8.76
CA THR A 105 -8.24 -11.33 -8.92
C THR A 105 -8.65 -12.60 -9.69
N THR A 106 -7.64 -13.34 -10.15
CA THR A 106 -7.75 -14.74 -10.60
C THR A 106 -7.27 -15.68 -9.49
N LEU A 107 -7.60 -16.97 -9.56
CA LEU A 107 -7.08 -17.98 -8.63
C LEU A 107 -5.61 -18.28 -8.96
N ILE A 108 -4.71 -18.05 -7.99
CA ILE A 108 -3.27 -18.21 -8.17
C ILE A 108 -2.75 -19.47 -7.47
N GLU A 109 -3.09 -19.70 -6.20
CA GLU A 109 -2.63 -20.87 -5.43
C GLU A 109 -3.55 -21.17 -4.24
N PRO A 110 -3.81 -22.45 -3.88
CA PRO A 110 -4.58 -22.78 -2.69
C PRO A 110 -3.74 -22.60 -1.43
N ILE A 111 -4.36 -22.19 -0.33
CA ILE A 111 -3.66 -22.03 0.94
C ILE A 111 -3.13 -23.36 1.51
N SER A 112 -1.86 -23.36 1.91
CA SER A 112 -1.15 -24.56 2.35
C SER A 112 -1.64 -25.08 3.70
N LYS A 113 -2.28 -26.25 3.68
CA LYS A 113 -2.73 -27.02 4.86
C LYS A 113 -1.60 -27.37 5.83
N ALA A 114 -0.35 -27.47 5.34
CA ALA A 114 0.81 -27.83 6.16
C ALA A 114 1.09 -26.83 7.29
N LYS A 115 0.64 -25.57 7.18
CA LYS A 115 0.78 -24.55 8.23
C LYS A 115 -0.29 -24.64 9.33
N HIS A 116 -1.35 -25.44 9.18
CA HIS A 116 -2.54 -25.36 10.04
C HIS A 116 -3.03 -26.70 10.61
N SER A 117 -2.44 -27.85 10.24
CA SER A 117 -2.74 -29.12 10.95
C SER A 117 -2.36 -29.06 12.43
N SER A 118 -1.39 -28.21 12.79
CA SER A 118 -0.95 -27.90 14.15
C SER A 118 -2.04 -27.37 15.10
N PHE A 119 -3.14 -26.80 14.58
CA PHE A 119 -4.14 -26.08 15.38
C PHE A 119 -5.41 -26.88 15.71
N ILE A 120 -5.63 -28.05 15.10
CA ILE A 120 -6.92 -28.77 15.21
C ILE A 120 -6.89 -29.88 16.28
N SER A 121 -5.71 -30.37 16.69
CA SER A 121 -5.56 -31.41 17.71
C SER A 121 -5.42 -30.86 19.13
N VAL A 122 -6.47 -30.21 19.65
CA VAL A 122 -6.58 -29.81 21.08
C VAL A 122 -7.65 -30.58 21.86
N ASN A 123 -8.34 -31.56 21.24
CA ASN A 123 -9.46 -32.26 21.89
C ASN A 123 -9.45 -33.80 21.75
N ALA A 124 -8.30 -34.42 21.99
CA ALA A 124 -8.18 -35.82 22.40
C ALA A 124 -6.83 -36.04 23.10
N GLY A 125 -6.82 -36.50 24.36
CA GLY A 125 -5.59 -36.64 25.14
C GLY A 125 -4.89 -37.99 24.94
N THR A 126 -3.61 -37.98 24.54
CA THR A 126 -2.57 -38.94 24.98
C THR A 126 -1.19 -38.42 24.56
N GLY A 127 -0.13 -38.78 25.31
CA GLY A 127 1.20 -38.16 25.17
C GLY A 127 1.98 -38.57 23.91
N GLY A 128 2.53 -37.59 23.20
CA GLY A 128 3.51 -37.73 22.13
C GLY A 128 4.41 -36.49 22.07
N ALA A 129 5.67 -36.63 21.65
CA ALA A 129 6.64 -35.53 21.66
C ALA A 129 6.31 -34.45 20.59
N PRO A 130 6.60 -33.16 20.85
CA PRO A 130 6.26 -32.08 19.93
C PRO A 130 7.10 -32.10 18.65
N PRO A 131 6.52 -31.82 17.47
CA PRO A 131 7.27 -31.54 16.26
C PRO A 131 7.96 -30.17 16.38
N ARG A 132 9.19 -30.05 15.85
CA ARG A 132 9.94 -28.78 15.87
C ARG A 132 9.36 -27.77 14.90
N LEU A 133 9.23 -26.53 15.35
CA LEU A 133 9.15 -25.35 14.48
C LEU A 133 10.43 -25.27 13.63
N GLU A 134 10.33 -24.80 12.38
CA GLU A 134 11.53 -24.43 11.62
C GLU A 134 12.12 -23.15 12.23
N GLU A 135 13.32 -23.28 12.80
CA GLU A 135 13.97 -22.23 13.57
C GLU A 135 14.64 -21.25 12.58
N GLU A 136 14.03 -20.09 12.33
CA GLU A 136 14.57 -19.10 11.39
C GLU A 136 15.75 -18.35 12.04
N TYR A 137 16.97 -18.67 11.59
CA TYR A 137 18.18 -18.01 12.05
C TYR A 137 18.57 -16.84 11.13
N VAL A 138 19.20 -15.83 11.74
CA VAL A 138 19.85 -14.71 11.06
C VAL A 138 21.27 -14.54 11.56
N ARG A 139 22.11 -13.87 10.77
CA ARG A 139 23.51 -13.61 11.08
C ARG A 139 23.79 -12.12 11.04
N ALA A 140 24.45 -11.61 12.08
CA ALA A 140 24.83 -10.21 12.17
C ALA A 140 25.87 -9.82 11.10
N LEU A 141 25.58 -8.77 10.34
CA LEU A 141 26.46 -8.17 9.34
C LEU A 141 27.33 -7.04 9.93
N PHE A 142 26.92 -6.48 11.07
CA PHE A 142 27.59 -5.37 11.78
C PHE A 142 27.47 -5.57 13.29
N ASP A 143 28.22 -4.79 14.07
CA ASP A 143 28.06 -4.72 15.53
C ASP A 143 26.85 -3.83 15.87
N PHE A 144 26.09 -4.20 16.89
CA PHE A 144 24.96 -3.45 17.42
C PHE A 144 25.07 -3.42 18.96
N PRO A 145 25.31 -2.25 19.58
CA PRO A 145 25.54 -2.17 21.03
C PRO A 145 24.26 -2.25 21.86
N GLY A 146 23.09 -2.05 21.25
CA GLY A 146 21.85 -1.67 21.92
C GLY A 146 21.89 -0.22 22.40
N ASN A 147 20.80 0.51 22.20
CA ASN A 147 20.61 1.87 22.70
C ASN A 147 19.61 1.92 23.86
N ASP A 148 18.57 1.07 23.83
CA ASP A 148 17.49 1.01 24.81
C ASP A 148 17.40 -0.37 25.50
N ASP A 149 16.73 -0.45 26.67
CA ASP A 149 16.62 -1.68 27.48
C ASP A 149 15.85 -2.84 26.79
N GLU A 150 15.14 -2.58 25.69
CA GLU A 150 14.42 -3.58 24.88
C GLU A 150 15.24 -4.12 23.69
N ASP A 151 16.41 -3.54 23.39
CA ASP A 151 17.33 -4.01 22.35
C ASP A 151 18.02 -5.32 22.75
N LEU A 152 18.44 -6.09 21.74
CA LEU A 152 19.36 -7.21 21.91
C LEU A 152 20.75 -6.86 21.34
N PRO A 153 21.76 -6.54 22.18
CA PRO A 153 23.12 -6.30 21.72
C PRO A 153 23.75 -7.55 21.06
N PHE A 154 24.44 -7.36 19.94
CA PHE A 154 25.14 -8.41 19.19
C PHE A 154 26.38 -7.88 18.44
N ARG A 155 27.26 -8.79 18.02
CA ARG A 155 28.46 -8.48 17.22
C ARG A 155 28.41 -9.09 15.83
N LYS A 156 29.13 -8.49 14.89
CA LYS A 156 29.27 -8.94 13.51
C LYS A 156 29.72 -10.40 13.44
N GLY A 157 28.87 -11.23 12.85
CA GLY A 157 29.07 -12.66 12.68
C GLY A 157 28.25 -13.54 13.64
N ASP A 158 27.68 -12.98 14.71
CA ASP A 158 26.80 -13.69 15.65
C ASP A 158 25.57 -14.26 14.95
N ILE A 159 25.10 -15.42 15.44
CA ILE A 159 23.90 -16.10 14.94
C ILE A 159 22.78 -15.93 15.95
N LEU A 160 21.69 -15.32 15.50
CA LEU A 160 20.51 -15.00 16.31
C LEU A 160 19.31 -15.80 15.80
N ARG A 161 18.47 -16.28 16.71
CA ARG A 161 17.22 -16.99 16.41
C ARG A 161 16.09 -15.98 16.34
N VAL A 162 15.43 -15.79 15.20
CA VAL A 162 14.23 -14.95 15.14
C VAL A 162 13.08 -15.68 15.80
N LEU A 163 12.36 -14.98 16.68
CA LEU A 163 11.16 -15.48 17.36
C LEU A 163 9.91 -14.94 16.69
N GLU A 164 9.83 -13.61 16.55
CA GLU A 164 8.64 -12.91 16.06
C GLU A 164 9.03 -11.72 15.17
N LYS A 165 8.09 -11.30 14.31
CA LYS A 165 8.29 -10.23 13.33
C LYS A 165 7.11 -9.24 13.42
N PRO A 166 7.06 -8.40 14.47
CA PRO A 166 5.97 -7.44 14.63
C PRO A 166 6.01 -6.35 13.54
N GLU A 167 7.20 -6.01 13.05
CA GLU A 167 7.41 -4.93 12.09
C GLU A 167 8.32 -5.35 10.91
N GLU A 168 8.33 -4.54 9.85
CA GLU A 168 9.15 -4.82 8.66
C GLU A 168 10.65 -4.55 8.88
N GLN A 169 11.01 -3.62 9.78
CA GLN A 169 12.39 -3.19 10.02
C GLN A 169 12.97 -3.63 11.38
N TRP A 170 12.13 -4.13 12.29
CA TRP A 170 12.52 -4.57 13.63
C TRP A 170 11.92 -5.95 13.93
N TRP A 171 12.77 -6.93 14.25
CA TRP A 171 12.35 -8.29 14.60
C TRP A 171 12.75 -8.62 16.04
N ASN A 172 11.93 -9.43 16.71
CA ASN A 172 12.24 -9.94 18.04
C ASN A 172 13.06 -11.23 17.90
N ALA A 173 14.26 -11.27 18.49
CA ALA A 173 15.20 -12.37 18.33
C ALA A 173 15.84 -12.79 19.67
N GLN A 174 16.51 -13.94 19.65
CA GLN A 174 17.22 -14.51 20.79
C GLN A 174 18.68 -14.80 20.45
N ASN A 175 19.61 -14.41 21.32
CA ASN A 175 21.04 -14.71 21.18
C ASN A 175 21.40 -16.10 21.75
N SER A 176 22.67 -16.51 21.59
CA SER A 176 23.19 -17.79 22.10
C SER A 176 23.27 -17.88 23.63
N GLU A 177 23.21 -16.76 24.35
CA GLU A 177 23.07 -16.72 25.82
C GLU A 177 21.61 -16.91 26.29
N GLY A 178 20.65 -16.90 25.36
CA GLY A 178 19.22 -17.00 25.65
C GLY A 178 18.53 -15.66 25.93
N ARG A 179 19.24 -14.52 25.85
CA ARG A 179 18.61 -13.18 25.96
C ARG A 179 17.74 -12.92 24.74
N ILE A 180 16.59 -12.29 24.97
CA ILE A 180 15.59 -11.94 23.97
C ILE A 180 15.50 -10.40 23.92
N GLY A 181 15.34 -9.84 22.72
CA GLY A 181 15.17 -8.40 22.50
C GLY A 181 15.08 -8.06 21.02
N MET A 182 14.89 -6.78 20.73
CA MET A 182 14.70 -6.28 19.37
C MET A 182 16.02 -6.18 18.60
N ILE A 183 15.97 -6.47 17.30
CA ILE A 183 17.11 -6.36 16.38
C ILE A 183 16.72 -5.62 15.08
N PRO A 184 17.56 -4.69 14.59
CA PRO A 184 17.30 -3.99 13.34
C PRO A 184 17.58 -4.89 12.13
N VAL A 185 16.58 -5.07 11.28
CA VAL A 185 16.64 -5.96 10.09
C VAL A 185 17.77 -5.63 9.11
N PRO A 186 18.12 -4.35 8.82
CA PRO A 186 19.25 -4.02 7.95
C PRO A 186 20.62 -4.51 8.44
N TYR A 187 20.74 -4.88 9.73
CA TYR A 187 21.99 -5.33 10.34
C TYR A 187 22.17 -6.85 10.26
N VAL A 188 21.21 -7.62 9.72
CA VAL A 188 21.24 -9.09 9.72
C VAL A 188 20.89 -9.73 8.38
N GLU A 189 21.61 -10.80 7.99
CA GLU A 189 21.31 -11.64 6.83
C GLU A 189 20.60 -12.94 7.24
N LYS A 190 19.79 -13.56 6.36
CA LYS A 190 19.15 -14.86 6.68
C LYS A 190 20.19 -15.98 6.67
N TYR A 191 20.32 -16.67 7.79
CA TYR A 191 21.29 -17.75 7.97
C TYR A 191 20.59 -19.11 7.97
N ARG A 192 21.07 -20.04 7.13
CA ARG A 192 20.66 -21.45 7.17
C ARG A 192 21.86 -22.29 7.62
N PRO A 193 21.81 -22.94 8.79
CA PRO A 193 22.84 -23.91 9.16
C PRO A 193 22.84 -25.08 8.17
N ALA A 194 24.02 -25.50 7.72
CA ALA A 194 24.14 -26.60 6.76
C ALA A 194 23.70 -27.93 7.40
N SER A 195 22.68 -28.57 6.82
CA SER A 195 22.21 -29.87 7.28
C SER A 195 23.28 -30.95 7.06
N PRO A 196 23.57 -31.83 8.04
CA PRO A 196 24.63 -32.83 7.92
C PRO A 196 24.26 -33.89 6.87
N THR A 197 25.12 -34.06 5.87
CA THR A 197 24.97 -35.12 4.86
C THR A 197 25.14 -36.50 5.49
N SER A 198 24.13 -37.36 5.33
CA SER A 198 24.18 -38.76 5.75
C SER A 198 25.26 -39.54 4.99
N GLY A 199 26.17 -40.19 5.73
CA GLY A 199 27.30 -40.91 5.14
C GLY A 199 26.92 -42.30 4.60
N GLY A 200 27.48 -42.64 3.44
CA GLY A 200 27.59 -44.01 2.92
C GLY A 200 29.07 -44.45 2.91
N PRO A 201 29.46 -45.61 3.46
CA PRO A 201 30.86 -45.94 3.71
C PRO A 201 31.56 -46.76 2.60
N GLY A 202 32.85 -46.53 2.39
CA GLY A 202 33.77 -47.45 1.68
C GLY A 202 34.94 -46.76 0.96
N GLY A 203 36.08 -47.45 0.82
CA GLY A 203 37.18 -47.05 -0.08
C GLY A 203 38.46 -46.52 0.58
N SER A 204 39.21 -47.40 1.26
CA SER A 204 40.45 -47.08 1.98
C SER A 204 41.69 -46.80 1.11
N VAL A 205 42.70 -46.16 1.73
CA VAL A 205 44.14 -46.11 1.35
C VAL A 205 44.59 -45.13 0.25
N GLY A 206 45.59 -44.28 0.57
CA GLY A 206 46.61 -43.85 -0.42
C GLY A 206 47.03 -42.38 -0.42
N GLY A 207 48.33 -42.15 -0.24
CA GLY A 207 49.10 -40.95 -0.65
C GLY A 207 50.58 -41.34 -0.78
N PRO A 208 51.54 -40.42 -1.02
CA PRO A 208 51.42 -38.99 -1.34
C PRO A 208 52.24 -38.55 -2.60
N GLY A 209 52.18 -37.26 -2.94
CA GLY A 209 53.11 -36.55 -3.86
C GLY A 209 52.45 -35.93 -5.10
N ALA A 210 53.14 -35.22 -6.00
CA ALA A 210 54.36 -34.39 -5.93
C ALA A 210 54.65 -33.78 -7.33
N HIS A 211 54.97 -32.48 -7.43
CA HIS A 211 55.25 -31.72 -8.68
C HIS A 211 54.05 -31.59 -9.66
N GLY A 212 53.96 -30.58 -10.56
CA GLY A 212 54.85 -29.42 -10.80
C GLY A 212 54.29 -28.48 -11.91
N ASN A 213 55.07 -27.45 -12.27
CA ASN A 213 54.89 -26.48 -13.38
C ASN A 213 54.46 -27.11 -14.73
N SER A 214 53.87 -26.41 -15.71
CA SER A 214 53.19 -25.09 -15.85
C SER A 214 52.44 -25.11 -17.23
N ASP A 215 51.97 -24.08 -17.96
CA ASP A 215 51.98 -22.60 -17.99
C ASP A 215 50.73 -22.16 -18.83
N GLY A 216 50.40 -20.92 -19.21
CA GLY A 216 51.01 -19.59 -19.06
C GLY A 216 50.34 -18.57 -20.02
N HIS A 217 50.38 -17.26 -19.69
CA HIS A 217 49.77 -16.12 -20.42
C HIS A 217 48.21 -16.10 -20.49
N GLY A 218 47.53 -14.95 -20.55
CA GLY A 218 47.99 -13.55 -20.64
C GLY A 218 47.01 -12.53 -20.02
N SER A 219 47.39 -11.25 -20.06
CA SER A 219 46.91 -10.20 -19.13
C SER A 219 45.63 -9.44 -19.54
N GLN A 220 45.05 -8.74 -18.56
CA GLN A 220 44.02 -7.70 -18.75
C GLN A 220 44.58 -6.45 -19.44
N SER A 221 43.79 -5.79 -20.30
CA SER A 221 43.75 -4.32 -20.47
C SER A 221 42.43 -3.87 -21.14
N GLN A 222 42.00 -2.64 -20.86
CA GLN A 222 40.91 -1.91 -21.57
C GLN A 222 41.57 -0.93 -22.59
N PRO A 223 40.91 0.13 -23.14
CA PRO A 223 39.47 0.46 -23.33
C PRO A 223 39.13 0.94 -24.78
N LEU A 224 37.87 1.33 -25.05
CA LEU A 224 37.44 2.70 -25.48
C LEU A 224 36.13 2.77 -26.33
N LEU A 225 35.27 3.73 -25.93
CA LEU A 225 34.35 4.59 -26.71
C LEU A 225 33.43 4.03 -27.84
N GLY A 226 32.12 4.32 -27.71
CA GLY A 226 31.14 4.23 -28.79
C GLY A 226 29.70 4.60 -28.38
N GLU A 227 29.21 5.77 -28.82
CA GLU A 227 27.83 6.27 -28.71
C GLU A 227 27.39 6.82 -30.10
N PRO A 228 26.11 7.16 -30.38
CA PRO A 228 24.87 6.97 -29.59
C PRO A 228 23.68 6.39 -30.42
N GLY A 229 22.53 6.17 -29.75
CA GLY A 229 21.20 6.00 -30.39
C GLY A 229 20.54 4.62 -30.17
N GLN A 230 19.21 4.48 -30.15
CA GLN A 230 18.12 5.46 -30.39
C GLN A 230 17.03 5.34 -29.31
N TYR A 231 16.35 6.45 -29.00
CA TYR A 231 15.13 6.44 -28.20
C TYR A 231 13.95 5.91 -29.04
N ALA A 232 13.17 4.99 -28.48
CA ALA A 232 11.91 4.56 -29.08
C ALA A 232 10.88 5.71 -29.01
N GLN A 233 10.51 6.26 -30.16
CA GLN A 233 9.45 7.27 -30.28
C GLN A 233 8.08 6.69 -29.86
N PRO A 234 7.20 7.46 -29.21
CA PRO A 234 5.81 7.07 -29.03
C PRO A 234 5.12 6.97 -30.40
N THR A 235 4.56 5.81 -30.73
CA THR A 235 3.81 5.63 -31.98
C THR A 235 2.53 6.45 -31.95
N SER A 236 2.30 7.31 -32.94
CA SER A 236 1.10 8.14 -33.02
C SER A 236 -0.16 7.29 -33.25
N LEU A 237 -1.14 7.44 -32.37
CA LEU A 237 -2.46 6.82 -32.51
C LEU A 237 -3.37 7.62 -33.47
N PRO A 238 -4.34 6.99 -34.17
CA PRO A 238 -5.10 7.66 -35.23
C PRO A 238 -6.06 8.74 -34.72
N ASN A 239 -6.15 9.85 -35.47
CA ASN A 239 -7.13 10.91 -35.22
C ASN A 239 -8.58 10.38 -35.28
N LEU A 240 -9.35 10.58 -34.21
CA LEU A 240 -10.74 10.11 -34.06
C LEU A 240 -11.78 10.93 -34.85
N GLN A 241 -11.38 11.51 -35.99
CA GLN A 241 -12.20 12.45 -36.76
C GLN A 241 -12.99 11.78 -37.90
N ASN A 242 -12.79 10.47 -38.13
CA ASN A 242 -13.39 9.69 -39.21
C ASN A 242 -14.33 8.59 -38.69
N GLY A 243 -15.47 8.99 -38.11
CA GLY A 243 -16.61 8.10 -37.85
C GLY A 243 -16.48 7.18 -36.63
N PRO A 244 -17.47 6.28 -36.42
CA PRO A 244 -17.48 5.36 -35.27
C PRO A 244 -16.38 4.31 -35.39
N VAL A 245 -15.49 4.27 -34.42
CA VAL A 245 -14.44 3.23 -34.34
C VAL A 245 -15.07 1.90 -33.92
N TYR A 246 -14.61 0.82 -34.55
CA TYR A 246 -14.92 -0.55 -34.17
C TYR A 246 -13.64 -1.24 -33.73
N ALA A 247 -13.65 -1.90 -32.57
CA ALA A 247 -12.55 -2.70 -32.08
C ALA A 247 -12.88 -4.18 -32.25
N ARG A 248 -11.88 -4.98 -32.64
CA ARG A 248 -12.01 -6.43 -32.69
C ARG A 248 -11.47 -7.03 -31.40
N ALA A 249 -12.28 -7.80 -30.67
CA ALA A 249 -11.86 -8.50 -29.46
C ALA A 249 -10.78 -9.54 -29.80
N ILE A 250 -9.58 -9.35 -29.24
CA ILE A 250 -8.42 -10.25 -29.44
C ILE A 250 -8.31 -11.33 -28.36
N GLN A 251 -9.09 -11.20 -27.27
CA GLN A 251 -9.12 -12.11 -26.13
C GLN A 251 -10.57 -12.22 -25.65
N LYS A 252 -10.99 -13.43 -25.24
CA LYS A 252 -12.33 -13.67 -24.70
C LYS A 252 -12.48 -12.95 -23.35
N ARG A 253 -13.57 -12.18 -23.19
CA ARG A 253 -13.95 -11.55 -21.92
C ARG A 253 -15.25 -12.17 -21.43
N VAL A 254 -15.21 -12.77 -20.24
CA VAL A 254 -16.41 -13.18 -19.51
C VAL A 254 -16.65 -12.15 -18.38
N PRO A 255 -17.86 -11.58 -18.25
CA PRO A 255 -18.21 -10.66 -17.17
C PRO A 255 -18.08 -11.29 -15.77
N ASN A 256 -17.94 -10.45 -14.74
CA ASN A 256 -18.13 -10.89 -13.35
C ASN A 256 -19.56 -11.44 -13.22
N ALA A 257 -19.70 -12.59 -12.56
CA ALA A 257 -20.93 -13.37 -12.48
C ALA A 257 -22.08 -12.71 -11.67
N TYR A 258 -21.91 -11.45 -11.25
CA TYR A 258 -22.91 -10.58 -10.64
C TYR A 258 -23.10 -9.21 -11.34
N ASP A 259 -22.23 -8.84 -12.30
CA ASP A 259 -22.31 -7.55 -13.02
C ASP A 259 -23.04 -7.71 -14.36
N LYS A 260 -24.27 -7.21 -14.40
CA LYS A 260 -25.15 -7.24 -15.58
C LYS A 260 -24.91 -6.10 -16.57
N THR A 261 -23.95 -5.21 -16.30
CA THR A 261 -23.59 -4.07 -17.16
C THR A 261 -22.38 -4.35 -18.06
N ALA A 262 -21.51 -5.28 -17.66
CA ALA A 262 -20.35 -5.66 -18.45
C ALA A 262 -20.69 -6.55 -19.65
N LEU A 263 -20.24 -6.12 -20.84
CA LEU A 263 -20.31 -6.90 -22.07
C LEU A 263 -19.37 -8.11 -22.05
N ALA A 264 -19.92 -9.28 -22.37
CA ALA A 264 -19.18 -10.48 -22.76
C ALA A 264 -18.68 -10.35 -24.22
N LEU A 265 -17.49 -10.90 -24.51
CA LEU A 265 -16.82 -10.79 -25.81
C LEU A 265 -16.13 -12.11 -26.16
N GLU A 266 -16.33 -12.63 -27.37
CA GLU A 266 -15.61 -13.76 -27.97
C GLU A 266 -14.40 -13.29 -28.80
N VAL A 267 -13.43 -14.16 -29.06
CA VAL A 267 -12.26 -13.81 -29.89
C VAL A 267 -12.70 -13.66 -31.35
N GLY A 268 -12.65 -12.44 -31.86
CA GLY A 268 -13.12 -12.07 -33.19
C GLY A 268 -14.28 -11.07 -33.20
N ASP A 269 -14.96 -10.84 -32.07
CA ASP A 269 -16.12 -9.95 -32.00
C ASP A 269 -15.79 -8.50 -32.38
N MET A 270 -16.65 -7.89 -33.21
CA MET A 270 -16.53 -6.51 -33.67
C MET A 270 -17.42 -5.59 -32.82
N VAL A 271 -16.88 -4.98 -31.77
CA VAL A 271 -17.62 -4.04 -30.92
C VAL A 271 -17.48 -2.60 -31.38
N LYS A 272 -18.61 -1.86 -31.36
CA LYS A 272 -18.59 -0.41 -31.56
C LYS A 272 -18.01 0.25 -30.32
N VAL A 273 -16.91 0.97 -30.48
CA VAL A 273 -16.23 1.69 -29.40
C VAL A 273 -17.02 2.96 -29.07
N THR A 274 -17.55 3.03 -27.86
CA THR A 274 -18.26 4.21 -27.34
C THR A 274 -17.34 5.15 -26.54
N LYS A 275 -16.38 4.58 -25.81
CA LYS A 275 -15.27 5.27 -25.14
C LYS A 275 -14.06 4.31 -25.11
N ILE A 276 -12.85 4.87 -25.20
CA ILE A 276 -11.59 4.17 -24.87
C ILE A 276 -11.04 4.86 -23.62
N ASN A 277 -10.45 4.11 -22.70
CA ASN A 277 -9.45 4.60 -21.76
C ASN A 277 -8.34 3.55 -21.74
N VAL A 278 -7.10 3.94 -22.04
CA VAL A 278 -6.05 3.01 -22.51
C VAL A 278 -4.89 2.80 -21.53
N ASN A 279 -4.66 3.75 -20.62
CA ASN A 279 -3.33 3.94 -20.01
C ASN A 279 -3.32 4.08 -18.47
N GLY A 280 -4.48 4.04 -17.79
CA GLY A 280 -4.53 4.37 -16.36
C GLY A 280 -4.28 5.86 -16.05
N GLN A 281 -4.61 6.74 -17.01
CA GLN A 281 -4.44 8.19 -16.86
C GLN A 281 -5.52 8.78 -15.95
N TRP A 282 -5.16 9.04 -14.69
CA TRP A 282 -6.01 9.72 -13.70
C TRP A 282 -6.40 11.15 -14.10
N GLU A 283 -5.70 11.75 -15.06
CA GLU A 283 -6.03 13.04 -15.69
C GLU A 283 -7.42 12.98 -16.38
N GLU A 284 -7.80 11.86 -17.02
CA GLU A 284 -9.17 11.68 -17.54
C GLU A 284 -10.22 11.60 -16.42
N MET A 285 -9.85 11.13 -15.23
CA MET A 285 -10.75 11.08 -14.08
C MET A 285 -10.96 12.48 -13.50
N VAL A 286 -9.89 13.27 -13.38
CA VAL A 286 -9.96 14.71 -13.05
C VAL A 286 -10.89 15.43 -14.04
N ASP A 287 -10.64 15.31 -15.34
CA ASP A 287 -11.47 15.93 -16.39
C ASP A 287 -12.91 15.38 -16.48
N SER A 288 -13.18 14.20 -15.94
CA SER A 288 -14.55 13.68 -15.81
C SER A 288 -15.24 14.27 -14.59
N MET A 289 -14.59 14.25 -13.42
CA MET A 289 -15.16 14.77 -12.17
C MET A 289 -15.36 16.30 -12.21
N LYS A 290 -14.51 17.05 -12.92
CA LYS A 290 -14.72 18.48 -13.21
C LYS A 290 -16.02 18.76 -13.96
N LYS A 291 -16.42 17.86 -14.88
CA LYS A 291 -17.68 17.98 -15.63
C LYS A 291 -18.90 17.65 -14.76
N VAL A 292 -18.75 16.79 -13.76
CA VAL A 292 -19.80 16.53 -12.75
C VAL A 292 -19.91 17.71 -11.79
N ALA A 293 -18.79 18.24 -11.30
CA ALA A 293 -18.77 19.44 -10.45
C ALA A 293 -19.41 20.65 -11.16
N GLY A 294 -19.08 20.88 -12.43
CA GLY A 294 -19.67 21.93 -13.28
C GLY A 294 -21.14 21.71 -13.68
N MET A 295 -21.87 20.82 -13.01
CA MET A 295 -23.34 20.73 -13.06
C MET A 295 -24.01 21.57 -11.96
N ASP A 296 -23.23 22.16 -11.03
CA ASP A 296 -23.71 23.01 -9.92
C ASP A 296 -24.72 22.31 -8.98
N VAL A 297 -24.52 21.00 -8.75
CA VAL A 297 -25.28 20.16 -7.82
C VAL A 297 -24.34 19.63 -6.72
N GLU A 298 -24.85 19.47 -5.49
CA GLU A 298 -24.09 18.88 -4.39
C GLU A 298 -23.69 17.43 -4.73
N LEU A 299 -22.38 17.17 -4.84
CA LEU A 299 -21.84 15.83 -5.10
C LEU A 299 -22.21 14.85 -3.98
N THR A 300 -22.48 13.60 -4.35
CA THR A 300 -22.59 12.49 -3.39
C THR A 300 -21.28 12.26 -2.63
N VAL A 301 -21.34 11.52 -1.51
CA VAL A 301 -20.16 11.15 -0.72
C VAL A 301 -19.13 10.41 -1.59
N GLU A 302 -19.60 9.52 -2.45
CA GLU A 302 -18.81 8.73 -3.39
C GLU A 302 -18.13 9.61 -4.45
N GLU A 303 -18.88 10.52 -5.10
CA GLU A 303 -18.33 11.45 -6.11
C GLU A 303 -17.32 12.43 -5.50
N ARG A 304 -17.64 12.99 -4.33
CA ARG A 304 -16.76 13.87 -3.56
C ARG A 304 -15.45 13.16 -3.18
N ASN A 305 -15.54 11.91 -2.75
CA ASN A 305 -14.37 11.09 -2.44
C ASN A 305 -13.57 10.74 -3.71
N LEU A 306 -14.23 10.42 -4.82
CA LEU A 306 -13.59 10.12 -6.10
C LEU A 306 -12.82 11.31 -6.68
N LEU A 307 -13.41 12.50 -6.66
CA LEU A 307 -12.75 13.78 -6.99
C LEU A 307 -11.49 13.98 -6.14
N SER A 308 -11.61 13.79 -4.83
CA SER A 308 -10.50 13.98 -3.88
C SER A 308 -9.35 13.01 -4.11
N VAL A 309 -9.64 11.72 -4.34
CA VAL A 309 -8.65 10.69 -4.68
C VAL A 309 -7.96 11.01 -6.02
N ALA A 310 -8.71 11.44 -7.04
CA ALA A 310 -8.17 11.76 -8.36
C ALA A 310 -7.11 12.88 -8.27
N TYR A 311 -7.45 14.03 -7.69
CA TYR A 311 -6.51 15.13 -7.53
C TYR A 311 -5.37 14.81 -6.54
N LYS A 312 -5.65 14.10 -5.43
CA LYS A 312 -4.63 13.66 -4.45
C LYS A 312 -3.52 12.84 -5.11
N ASN A 313 -3.88 11.93 -6.01
CA ASN A 313 -2.90 11.09 -6.71
C ASN A 313 -2.04 11.89 -7.69
N VAL A 314 -2.67 12.78 -8.48
CA VAL A 314 -1.99 13.63 -9.47
C VAL A 314 -1.03 14.62 -8.78
N ILE A 315 -1.48 15.34 -7.76
CA ILE A 315 -0.64 16.29 -7.01
C ILE A 315 0.44 15.58 -6.18
N GLY A 316 0.12 14.41 -5.61
CA GLY A 316 1.04 13.63 -4.78
C GLY A 316 2.28 13.19 -5.55
N ALA A 317 2.10 12.67 -6.77
CA ALA A 317 3.20 12.31 -7.65
C ALA A 317 4.10 13.50 -7.96
N ARG A 318 3.53 14.66 -8.34
CA ARG A 318 4.30 15.87 -8.66
C ARG A 318 5.01 16.48 -7.46
N ARG A 319 4.40 16.48 -6.27
CA ARG A 319 5.05 16.92 -5.01
C ARG A 319 6.22 16.01 -4.62
N ALA A 320 6.13 14.71 -4.88
CA ALA A 320 7.25 13.78 -4.69
C ALA A 320 8.39 14.08 -5.68
N SER A 321 8.09 14.29 -6.97
CA SER A 321 9.08 14.70 -7.97
C SER A 321 9.77 16.02 -7.58
N TRP A 322 9.01 17.04 -7.17
CA TRP A 322 9.56 18.33 -6.75
C TRP A 322 10.52 18.19 -5.56
N ARG A 323 10.15 17.48 -4.48
CA ARG A 323 11.04 17.24 -3.33
C ARG A 323 12.36 16.59 -3.74
N ILE A 324 12.32 15.62 -4.65
CA ILE A 324 13.52 14.94 -5.16
C ILE A 324 14.41 15.93 -5.94
N ILE A 325 13.83 16.75 -6.83
CA ILE A 325 14.56 17.73 -7.65
C ILE A 325 15.19 18.80 -6.76
N SER A 326 14.45 19.37 -5.80
CA SER A 326 14.97 20.37 -4.86
C SER A 326 16.11 19.83 -3.99
N SER A 327 16.03 18.55 -3.56
CA SER A 327 17.13 17.90 -2.85
C SER A 327 18.37 17.65 -3.73
N ILE A 328 18.18 17.44 -5.03
CA ILE A 328 19.28 17.32 -6.01
C ILE A 328 19.92 18.69 -6.28
N GLU A 329 19.12 19.76 -6.40
CA GLU A 329 19.61 21.14 -6.57
C GLU A 329 20.54 21.53 -5.42
N GLN A 330 20.06 21.46 -4.17
CA GLN A 330 20.81 21.78 -2.96
C GLN A 330 22.11 20.94 -2.83
N LYS A 331 22.13 19.72 -3.39
CA LYS A 331 23.31 18.85 -3.41
C LYS A 331 24.30 19.16 -4.54
N GLU A 332 23.91 19.87 -5.60
CA GLU A 332 24.79 20.27 -6.71
C GLU A 332 25.27 21.73 -6.60
N GLU A 333 24.51 22.61 -5.93
CA GLU A 333 24.97 23.96 -5.54
C GLU A 333 26.29 23.89 -4.77
N ASN A 334 26.37 22.98 -3.79
CA ASN A 334 27.55 22.71 -2.98
C ASN A 334 28.75 22.10 -3.75
N LYS A 335 28.66 21.92 -5.08
CA LYS A 335 29.73 21.36 -5.94
C LYS A 335 30.21 22.30 -7.05
N GLY A 336 29.64 23.52 -7.17
CA GLY A 336 30.11 24.54 -8.12
C GLY A 336 29.87 24.23 -9.61
N GLY A 337 28.92 23.34 -9.95
CA GLY A 337 28.62 22.95 -11.33
C GLY A 337 27.52 23.80 -11.99
N GLU A 338 27.83 25.04 -12.40
CA GLU A 338 26.84 26.03 -12.88
C GLU A 338 25.89 25.51 -13.98
N ASP A 339 26.40 24.89 -15.05
CA ASP A 339 25.56 24.40 -16.17
C ASP A 339 24.55 23.33 -15.71
N LYS A 340 24.97 22.40 -14.85
CA LYS A 340 24.07 21.37 -14.30
C LYS A 340 23.04 21.99 -13.38
N LEU A 341 23.47 22.90 -12.51
CA LEU A 341 22.60 23.61 -11.58
C LEU A 341 21.51 24.39 -12.33
N LYS A 342 21.86 25.01 -13.46
CA LYS A 342 20.90 25.64 -14.37
C LYS A 342 19.89 24.63 -14.94
N MET A 343 20.34 23.49 -15.46
CA MET A 343 19.42 22.44 -15.97
C MET A 343 18.47 21.91 -14.88
N ILE A 344 18.97 21.73 -13.65
CA ILE A 344 18.15 21.28 -12.50
C ILE A 344 17.08 22.34 -12.17
N ARG A 345 17.44 23.62 -12.16
CA ARG A 345 16.52 24.75 -11.91
C ARG A 345 15.43 24.88 -12.98
N GLU A 346 15.80 24.77 -14.27
CA GLU A 346 14.83 24.79 -15.38
C GLU A 346 13.82 23.63 -15.28
N TYR A 347 14.27 22.44 -14.88
CA TYR A 347 13.39 21.29 -14.65
C TYR A 347 12.53 21.44 -13.39
N ARG A 348 13.08 21.98 -12.29
CA ARG A 348 12.32 22.30 -11.07
C ARG A 348 11.20 23.28 -11.35
N GLN A 349 11.49 24.37 -12.07
CA GLN A 349 10.52 25.39 -12.45
C GLN A 349 9.42 24.84 -13.36
N THR A 350 9.74 23.85 -14.21
CA THR A 350 8.74 23.11 -15.01
C THR A 350 7.76 22.36 -14.09
N VAL A 351 8.27 21.58 -13.13
CA VAL A 351 7.43 20.85 -12.16
C VAL A 351 6.65 21.80 -11.24
N GLU A 352 7.21 22.94 -10.84
CA GLU A 352 6.51 24.00 -10.08
C GLU A 352 5.36 24.62 -10.89
N THR A 353 5.52 24.76 -12.21
CA THR A 353 4.47 25.25 -13.11
C THR A 353 3.34 24.24 -13.23
N GLU A 354 3.66 22.94 -13.37
CA GLU A 354 2.66 21.87 -13.36
C GLU A 354 1.91 21.80 -12.01
N LEU A 355 2.63 21.87 -10.89
CA LEU A 355 2.03 21.93 -9.54
C LEU A 355 1.09 23.14 -9.39
N LYS A 356 1.53 24.33 -9.80
CA LYS A 356 0.71 25.55 -9.74
C LYS A 356 -0.54 25.43 -10.62
N SER A 357 -0.43 24.78 -11.78
CA SER A 357 -1.58 24.48 -12.65
C SER A 357 -2.58 23.53 -11.97
N ILE A 358 -2.10 22.40 -11.41
CA ILE A 358 -2.99 21.40 -10.76
C ILE A 358 -3.68 22.01 -9.54
N CYS A 359 -2.97 22.77 -8.70
CA CYS A 359 -3.55 23.46 -7.55
C CYS A 359 -4.59 24.49 -7.98
N ASN A 360 -4.27 25.36 -8.95
CA ASN A 360 -5.21 26.39 -9.39
C ASN A 360 -6.49 25.78 -10.01
N ASP A 361 -6.38 24.67 -10.75
CA ASP A 361 -7.51 23.99 -11.40
C ASP A 361 -8.55 23.48 -10.38
N ILE A 362 -8.12 22.82 -9.29
CA ILE A 362 -9.04 22.39 -8.23
C ILE A 362 -9.54 23.56 -7.37
N LEU A 363 -8.72 24.59 -7.12
CA LEU A 363 -9.15 25.78 -6.39
C LEU A 363 -10.26 26.53 -7.15
N ASP A 364 -10.14 26.64 -8.47
CA ASP A 364 -11.18 27.18 -9.35
C ASP A 364 -12.49 26.38 -9.26
N VAL A 365 -12.40 25.05 -9.27
CA VAL A 365 -13.57 24.15 -9.18
C VAL A 365 -14.22 24.20 -7.80
N LEU A 366 -13.43 24.30 -6.74
CA LEU A 366 -13.91 24.47 -5.37
C LEU A 366 -14.68 25.78 -5.21
N ASP A 367 -14.13 26.90 -5.65
CA ASP A 367 -14.72 28.23 -5.46
C ASP A 367 -15.90 28.52 -6.39
N LYS A 368 -15.91 27.98 -7.62
CA LYS A 368 -16.97 28.25 -8.60
C LYS A 368 -18.17 27.33 -8.45
N HIS A 369 -17.95 26.08 -8.06
CA HIS A 369 -18.97 25.02 -8.14
C HIS A 369 -19.23 24.33 -6.79
N LEU A 370 -18.19 23.77 -6.16
CA LEU A 370 -18.38 22.82 -5.05
C LEU A 370 -18.72 23.48 -3.71
N ILE A 371 -18.03 24.55 -3.33
CA ILE A 371 -18.32 25.30 -2.09
C ILE A 371 -19.68 26.00 -2.19
N PRO A 372 -20.07 26.64 -3.32
CA PRO A 372 -21.42 27.19 -3.49
C PRO A 372 -22.55 26.15 -3.46
N ALA A 373 -22.34 24.95 -4.01
CA ALA A 373 -23.36 23.88 -4.04
C ALA A 373 -23.46 23.06 -2.74
N ALA A 374 -22.51 23.21 -1.81
CA ALA A 374 -22.46 22.46 -0.56
C ALA A 374 -23.57 22.91 0.42
N ASN A 375 -24.47 22.00 0.79
CA ASN A 375 -25.55 22.30 1.75
C ASN A 375 -25.20 21.81 3.16
N SER A 376 -24.67 20.59 3.27
CA SER A 376 -24.32 19.97 4.55
C SER A 376 -23.06 20.57 5.18
N GLY A 377 -22.97 20.55 6.52
CA GLY A 377 -21.75 20.92 7.24
C GLY A 377 -20.56 20.05 6.84
N GLU A 378 -20.80 18.75 6.70
CA GLU A 378 -19.80 17.77 6.29
C GLU A 378 -19.19 18.08 4.90
N SER A 379 -20.01 18.40 3.89
CA SER A 379 -19.52 18.77 2.56
C SER A 379 -18.74 20.09 2.59
N LYS A 380 -19.22 21.09 3.33
CA LYS A 380 -18.51 22.38 3.52
C LYS A 380 -17.13 22.18 4.17
N VAL A 381 -17.05 21.44 5.28
CA VAL A 381 -15.78 21.15 5.95
C VAL A 381 -14.83 20.40 5.01
N PHE A 382 -15.32 19.42 4.25
CA PHE A 382 -14.52 18.69 3.27
C PHE A 382 -13.93 19.63 2.21
N TYR A 383 -14.73 20.49 1.60
CA TYR A 383 -14.28 21.39 0.53
C TYR A 383 -13.39 22.52 1.04
N TYR A 384 -13.69 23.13 2.20
CA TYR A 384 -12.80 24.14 2.80
C TYR A 384 -11.47 23.53 3.27
N LYS A 385 -11.47 22.31 3.82
CA LYS A 385 -10.25 21.55 4.10
C LYS A 385 -9.45 21.31 2.81
N MET A 386 -10.11 20.88 1.74
CA MET A 386 -9.48 20.64 0.44
C MET A 386 -8.86 21.93 -0.12
N LYS A 387 -9.56 23.07 -0.02
CA LYS A 387 -9.05 24.40 -0.37
C LYS A 387 -7.79 24.76 0.44
N GLY A 388 -7.80 24.50 1.75
CA GLY A 388 -6.63 24.67 2.62
C GLY A 388 -5.45 23.79 2.20
N ASP A 389 -5.70 22.53 1.84
CA ASP A 389 -4.67 21.61 1.34
C ASP A 389 -4.01 22.11 0.04
N TYR A 390 -4.77 22.55 -0.96
CA TYR A 390 -4.18 23.02 -2.23
C TYR A 390 -3.49 24.40 -2.12
N HIS A 391 -3.98 25.31 -1.28
CA HIS A 391 -3.23 26.53 -0.95
C HIS A 391 -1.95 26.23 -0.14
N ARG A 392 -1.97 25.25 0.77
CA ARG A 392 -0.75 24.75 1.44
C ARG A 392 0.26 24.21 0.43
N TYR A 393 -0.17 23.40 -0.54
CA TYR A 393 0.72 22.87 -1.57
C TYR A 393 1.36 23.97 -2.43
N LEU A 394 0.66 25.08 -2.69
CA LEU A 394 1.26 26.27 -3.32
C LEU A 394 2.32 26.93 -2.42
N ALA A 395 2.06 27.04 -1.11
CA ALA A 395 2.97 27.65 -0.14
C ALA A 395 4.27 26.86 0.12
N GLU A 396 4.30 25.55 -0.21
CA GLU A 396 5.50 24.70 -0.09
C GLU A 396 6.63 25.12 -1.02
N PHE A 397 6.32 25.53 -2.26
CA PHE A 397 7.31 25.88 -3.29
C PHE A 397 7.30 27.34 -3.73
N ALA A 398 6.24 28.10 -3.43
CA ALA A 398 6.22 29.53 -3.69
C ALA A 398 7.27 30.29 -2.86
N THR A 399 7.65 31.48 -3.34
CA THR A 399 8.61 32.38 -2.67
C THR A 399 8.03 33.79 -2.58
N GLY A 400 8.63 34.66 -1.74
CA GLY A 400 8.24 36.06 -1.63
C GLY A 400 6.76 36.27 -1.31
N ASN A 401 6.09 37.12 -2.09
CA ASN A 401 4.68 37.47 -1.87
C ASN A 401 3.73 36.30 -2.18
N ASP A 402 3.96 35.53 -3.25
CA ASP A 402 3.15 34.35 -3.60
C ASP A 402 3.08 33.34 -2.43
N ARG A 403 4.19 33.12 -1.71
CA ARG A 403 4.19 32.24 -0.52
C ARG A 403 3.31 32.78 0.59
N LYS A 404 3.41 34.08 0.86
CA LYS A 404 2.61 34.74 1.90
C LYS A 404 1.11 34.65 1.57
N GLU A 405 0.73 34.99 0.34
CA GLU A 405 -0.65 34.93 -0.14
C GLU A 405 -1.20 33.49 -0.12
N ALA A 406 -0.41 32.50 -0.54
CA ALA A 406 -0.80 31.09 -0.46
C ALA A 406 -0.98 30.62 1.01
N ALA A 407 -0.08 31.03 1.92
CA ALA A 407 -0.20 30.71 3.34
C ALA A 407 -1.41 31.42 4.00
N GLU A 408 -1.68 32.67 3.68
CA GLU A 408 -2.83 33.42 4.20
C GLU A 408 -4.16 32.81 3.71
N ASN A 409 -4.28 32.48 2.43
CA ASN A 409 -5.46 31.80 1.88
C ASN A 409 -5.66 30.39 2.46
N SER A 410 -4.57 29.63 2.67
CA SER A 410 -4.58 28.34 3.36
C SER A 410 -5.11 28.48 4.80
N LEU A 411 -4.61 29.45 5.55
CA LEU A 411 -5.03 29.73 6.93
C LEU A 411 -6.51 30.15 7.02
N VAL A 412 -7.00 30.94 6.05
CA VAL A 412 -8.43 31.32 5.98
C VAL A 412 -9.31 30.11 5.69
N ALA A 413 -8.93 29.27 4.72
CA ALA A 413 -9.70 28.08 4.35
C ALA A 413 -9.76 27.05 5.49
N TYR A 414 -8.64 26.77 6.17
CA TYR A 414 -8.64 25.85 7.32
C TYR A 414 -9.44 26.40 8.51
N LYS A 415 -9.41 27.71 8.79
CA LYS A 415 -10.27 28.32 9.83
C LYS A 415 -11.75 28.14 9.52
N ALA A 416 -12.18 28.47 8.29
CA ALA A 416 -13.56 28.29 7.87
C ALA A 416 -14.01 26.81 7.98
N ALA A 417 -13.12 25.86 7.66
CA ALA A 417 -13.37 24.45 7.91
C ALA A 417 -13.48 24.12 9.41
N SER A 418 -12.62 24.70 10.27
CA SER A 418 -12.63 24.43 11.73
C SER A 418 -13.86 24.98 12.42
N ASP A 419 -14.28 26.21 12.10
CA ASP A 419 -15.43 26.87 12.72
C ASP A 419 -16.74 26.11 12.43
N ILE A 420 -16.88 25.57 11.22
CA ILE A 420 -17.99 24.68 10.86
C ILE A 420 -17.82 23.30 11.52
N ALA A 421 -16.62 22.70 11.49
CA ALA A 421 -16.38 21.37 12.05
C ALA A 421 -16.58 21.30 13.58
N MET A 422 -16.31 22.39 14.31
CA MET A 422 -16.58 22.48 15.75
C MET A 422 -18.08 22.51 16.07
N THR A 423 -18.91 22.96 15.11
CA THR A 423 -20.36 23.11 15.27
C THR A 423 -21.13 21.90 14.78
N ASP A 424 -20.78 21.40 13.59
CA ASP A 424 -21.58 20.46 12.81
C ASP A 424 -21.09 19.00 12.92
N LEU A 425 -19.86 18.77 13.40
CA LEU A 425 -19.21 17.44 13.43
C LEU A 425 -18.72 17.08 14.84
N GLN A 426 -18.97 15.83 15.27
CA GLN A 426 -18.44 15.31 16.55
C GLN A 426 -16.90 15.25 16.54
N PRO A 427 -16.21 15.46 17.68
CA PRO A 427 -14.75 15.29 17.85
C PRO A 427 -14.14 14.09 17.11
N THR A 428 -14.76 12.93 17.24
CA THR A 428 -14.33 11.65 16.65
C THR A 428 -14.54 11.55 15.13
N HIS A 429 -15.24 12.49 14.49
CA HIS A 429 -15.63 12.40 13.09
C HIS A 429 -14.40 12.44 12.15
N PRO A 430 -14.20 11.46 11.24
CA PRO A 430 -12.98 11.37 10.42
C PRO A 430 -12.62 12.64 9.63
N ILE A 431 -13.61 13.40 9.14
CA ILE A 431 -13.37 14.67 8.44
C ILE A 431 -12.89 15.79 9.39
N ARG A 432 -13.33 15.81 10.66
CA ARG A 432 -12.87 16.77 11.69
C ARG A 432 -11.45 16.42 12.16
N LEU A 433 -11.19 15.13 12.41
CA LEU A 433 -9.84 14.62 12.72
C LEU A 433 -8.85 14.89 11.57
N GLY A 434 -9.22 14.57 10.33
CA GLY A 434 -8.38 14.78 9.16
C GLY A 434 -8.13 16.27 8.85
N LEU A 435 -9.07 17.15 9.19
CA LEU A 435 -8.85 18.60 9.18
C LEU A 435 -7.80 19.01 10.22
N ALA A 436 -7.94 18.58 11.48
CA ALA A 436 -6.99 18.91 12.55
C ALA A 436 -5.57 18.41 12.25
N LEU A 437 -5.45 17.23 11.63
CA LEU A 437 -4.19 16.67 11.15
C LEU A 437 -3.54 17.58 10.09
N ASN A 438 -4.26 17.94 9.02
CA ASN A 438 -3.68 18.75 7.95
C ASN A 438 -3.44 20.20 8.37
N PHE A 439 -4.23 20.73 9.31
CA PHE A 439 -4.08 22.09 9.84
C PHE A 439 -2.95 22.20 10.88
N SER A 440 -2.69 21.16 11.68
CA SER A 440 -1.50 21.13 12.55
C SER A 440 -0.21 21.02 11.73
N VAL A 441 -0.17 20.15 10.71
CA VAL A 441 0.92 20.06 9.73
C VAL A 441 1.16 21.42 9.04
N PHE A 442 0.09 22.15 8.67
CA PHE A 442 0.22 23.51 8.13
C PHE A 442 0.87 24.51 9.10
N TYR A 443 0.52 24.46 10.40
CA TYR A 443 1.17 25.31 11.41
C TYR A 443 2.66 24.96 11.60
N TYR A 444 3.03 23.70 11.44
CA TYR A 444 4.43 23.25 11.49
C TYR A 444 5.19 23.66 10.22
N GLU A 445 4.86 23.03 9.08
CA GLU A 445 5.62 23.12 7.82
C GLU A 445 5.64 24.52 7.17
N ILE A 446 4.53 25.26 7.25
CA ILE A 446 4.36 26.50 6.46
C ILE A 446 4.51 27.77 7.30
N LEU A 447 3.91 27.78 8.49
CA LEU A 447 3.91 28.93 9.41
C LEU A 447 4.99 28.87 10.50
N ASN A 448 5.84 27.83 10.51
CA ASN A 448 6.94 27.66 11.47
C ASN A 448 6.51 27.92 12.93
N SER A 449 5.36 27.37 13.32
CA SER A 449 4.65 27.64 14.57
C SER A 449 4.41 26.33 15.35
N PRO A 450 5.48 25.63 15.79
CA PRO A 450 5.37 24.27 16.34
C PRO A 450 4.48 24.21 17.59
N ASP A 451 4.57 25.17 18.51
CA ASP A 451 3.66 25.27 19.68
C ASP A 451 2.18 25.26 19.31
N ARG A 452 1.83 25.78 18.12
CA ARG A 452 0.47 25.87 17.63
C ARG A 452 0.05 24.61 16.89
N ALA A 453 0.98 23.98 16.17
CA ALA A 453 0.78 22.65 15.58
C ALA A 453 0.51 21.61 16.68
N CYS A 454 1.40 21.51 17.67
CA CYS A 454 1.31 20.55 18.77
C CYS A 454 0.06 20.78 19.63
N ARG A 455 -0.30 22.02 19.98
CA ARG A 455 -1.55 22.30 20.71
C ARG A 455 -2.80 21.91 19.92
N LEU A 456 -2.84 22.16 18.61
CA LEU A 456 -4.00 21.80 17.78
C LEU A 456 -4.13 20.29 17.63
N ALA A 457 -3.02 19.59 17.35
CA ALA A 457 -3.01 18.15 17.22
C ALA A 457 -3.37 17.45 18.55
N LYS A 458 -2.81 17.92 19.67
CA LYS A 458 -3.10 17.37 20.99
C LYS A 458 -4.55 17.60 21.40
N ALA A 459 -5.10 18.81 21.21
CA ALA A 459 -6.50 19.08 21.53
C ALA A 459 -7.45 18.18 20.72
N ALA A 460 -7.24 18.02 19.41
CA ALA A 460 -8.05 17.15 18.58
C ALA A 460 -7.93 15.66 18.96
N PHE A 461 -6.76 15.22 19.45
CA PHE A 461 -6.55 13.88 19.96
C PHE A 461 -7.25 13.67 21.32
N ASP A 462 -7.06 14.58 22.27
CA ASP A 462 -7.68 14.55 23.60
C ASP A 462 -9.22 14.57 23.50
N ASP A 463 -9.79 15.49 22.70
CA ASP A 463 -11.23 15.62 22.45
C ASP A 463 -11.82 14.30 21.89
N ALA A 464 -11.11 13.65 20.96
CA ALA A 464 -11.58 12.43 20.31
C ALA A 464 -11.42 11.18 21.20
N ILE A 465 -10.39 11.13 22.06
CA ILE A 465 -10.27 10.08 23.09
C ILE A 465 -11.46 10.14 24.06
N ALA A 466 -11.91 11.33 24.45
CA ALA A 466 -13.00 11.51 25.41
C ALA A 466 -14.36 10.97 24.94
N GLU A 467 -14.57 10.80 23.63
CA GLU A 467 -15.80 10.28 23.02
C GLU A 467 -15.62 8.93 22.30
N LEU A 468 -14.40 8.36 22.29
CA LEU A 468 -14.06 7.21 21.45
C LEU A 468 -14.92 5.96 21.73
N ASP A 469 -15.26 5.73 23.00
CA ASP A 469 -16.07 4.62 23.48
C ASP A 469 -17.53 4.66 22.96
N THR A 470 -17.96 5.76 22.33
CA THR A 470 -19.31 5.91 21.76
C THR A 470 -19.45 5.43 20.32
N LEU A 471 -18.34 5.10 19.65
CA LEU A 471 -18.31 4.79 18.22
C LEU A 471 -18.81 3.38 17.86
N SER A 472 -19.30 3.24 16.63
CA SER A 472 -19.53 1.94 16.01
C SER A 472 -18.19 1.28 15.60
N GLU A 473 -18.15 -0.05 15.49
CA GLU A 473 -16.94 -0.81 15.08
C GLU A 473 -16.45 -0.47 13.65
N GLU A 474 -17.29 0.15 12.84
CA GLU A 474 -16.95 0.67 11.50
C GLU A 474 -16.31 2.05 11.63
N SER A 475 -17.00 3.01 12.28
CA SER A 475 -16.50 4.37 12.51
C SER A 475 -15.20 4.41 13.33
N TYR A 476 -15.05 3.51 14.30
CA TYR A 476 -13.88 3.42 15.19
C TYR A 476 -12.58 3.24 14.41
N LYS A 477 -12.57 2.46 13.32
CA LYS A 477 -11.36 2.16 12.55
C LYS A 477 -10.86 3.38 11.77
N ASP A 478 -11.76 4.11 11.13
CA ASP A 478 -11.41 5.34 10.40
C ASP A 478 -10.95 6.45 11.36
N SER A 479 -11.61 6.60 12.52
CA SER A 479 -11.24 7.58 13.53
C SER A 479 -9.87 7.26 14.15
N THR A 480 -9.65 6.02 14.60
CA THR A 480 -8.38 5.63 15.25
C THR A 480 -7.18 5.68 14.30
N LEU A 481 -7.36 5.37 13.01
CA LEU A 481 -6.30 5.50 12.01
C LEU A 481 -5.80 6.96 11.88
N ILE A 482 -6.71 7.95 11.93
CA ILE A 482 -6.33 9.36 11.86
C ILE A 482 -5.77 9.87 13.21
N MET A 483 -6.28 9.35 14.34
CA MET A 483 -5.74 9.65 15.67
C MET A 483 -4.31 9.11 15.85
N GLN A 484 -3.96 7.97 15.24
CA GLN A 484 -2.58 7.49 15.23
C GLN A 484 -1.66 8.45 14.45
N LEU A 485 -2.07 8.92 13.26
CA LEU A 485 -1.30 9.92 12.51
C LEU A 485 -1.13 11.26 13.27
N LEU A 486 -2.12 11.67 14.08
CA LEU A 486 -1.99 12.82 14.98
C LEU A 486 -0.94 12.56 16.08
N ARG A 487 -0.92 11.35 16.65
CA ARG A 487 0.07 10.92 17.65
C ARG A 487 1.48 10.83 17.06
N ASP A 488 1.64 10.24 15.88
CA ASP A 488 2.93 10.08 15.20
C ASP A 488 3.59 11.44 14.95
N ASN A 489 2.81 12.40 14.42
CA ASN A 489 3.25 13.79 14.26
C ASN A 489 3.63 14.45 15.60
N LEU A 490 2.80 14.27 16.65
CA LEU A 490 3.10 14.82 17.97
C LEU A 490 4.42 14.30 18.52
N THR A 491 4.66 12.98 18.43
CA THR A 491 5.93 12.37 18.87
C THR A 491 7.11 12.99 18.12
N LEU A 492 7.08 13.01 16.78
CA LEU A 492 8.14 13.59 15.95
C LEU A 492 8.44 15.06 16.32
N TRP A 493 7.42 15.90 16.39
CA TRP A 493 7.58 17.32 16.69
C TRP A 493 8.07 17.56 18.13
N THR A 494 7.72 16.69 19.08
CA THR A 494 8.27 16.79 20.46
C THR A 494 9.72 16.32 20.58
N SER A 495 10.20 15.43 19.72
CA SER A 495 11.65 15.10 19.65
C SER A 495 12.44 16.22 18.98
N ASP A 496 11.95 16.78 17.86
CA ASP A 496 12.60 17.88 17.15
C ASP A 496 12.84 19.08 18.10
N MET A 497 11.79 19.50 18.82
CA MET A 497 11.88 20.60 19.81
C MET A 497 12.78 20.32 21.01
N GLN A 498 13.15 19.07 21.28
CA GLN A 498 14.12 18.72 22.33
C GLN A 498 15.57 18.74 21.83
N GLY A 499 15.79 18.47 20.53
CA GLY A 499 17.10 18.61 19.89
C GLY A 499 17.55 20.08 19.82
N ASP A 500 16.70 20.96 19.26
CA ASP A 500 16.97 22.40 19.14
C ASP A 500 17.26 23.05 20.52
N GLY A 501 16.62 22.53 21.57
CA GLY A 501 16.81 23.00 22.95
C GLY A 501 18.18 22.68 23.54
N GLU A 502 18.92 21.70 23.00
CA GLU A 502 20.32 21.47 23.37
C GLU A 502 21.30 22.32 22.56
N GLU A 503 21.03 22.60 21.29
CA GLU A 503 21.94 23.41 20.45
C GLU A 503 21.91 24.89 20.84
N GLN A 504 20.72 25.48 21.04
CA GLN A 504 20.61 26.87 21.52
C GLN A 504 21.24 27.06 22.90
N ASN A 505 21.21 26.04 23.75
CA ASN A 505 21.82 26.08 25.08
C ASN A 505 23.34 25.87 25.02
N LYS A 506 23.89 25.24 23.96
CA LYS A 506 25.33 25.16 23.70
C LYS A 506 25.86 26.47 23.14
N GLU A 507 25.18 27.09 22.17
CA GLU A 507 25.53 28.44 21.68
C GLU A 507 25.52 29.47 22.81
N ALA A 508 24.45 29.50 23.63
CA ALA A 508 24.33 30.41 24.77
C ALA A 508 25.31 30.14 25.93
N LEU A 509 25.93 28.95 25.99
CA LEU A 509 27.04 28.68 26.91
C LEU A 509 28.39 29.10 26.31
N GLN A 510 28.56 28.96 24.99
CA GLN A 510 29.81 29.26 24.30
C GLN A 510 30.06 30.78 24.21
N ASP A 511 29.01 31.58 23.94
CA ASP A 511 29.07 33.05 24.00
C ASP A 511 29.46 33.58 25.40
N VAL A 512 29.18 32.83 26.47
CA VAL A 512 29.47 33.23 27.86
C VAL A 512 30.90 32.86 28.29
N GLU A 513 31.53 31.88 27.66
CA GLU A 513 32.95 31.54 27.89
C GLU A 513 33.91 32.48 27.15
N ASP A 514 33.56 32.96 25.95
CA ASP A 514 34.38 33.90 25.17
C ASP A 514 34.30 35.37 25.68
N GLU A 515 33.28 35.76 26.46
CA GLU A 515 33.29 37.06 27.19
C GLU A 515 34.18 37.07 28.45
N ASN A 516 34.84 35.96 28.82
CA ASN A 516 35.61 35.82 30.07
C ASN A 516 37.12 35.48 29.88
N GLN A 517 37.71 35.77 28.70
CA GLN A 517 39.15 35.64 28.42
C GLN A 517 39.83 36.96 27.99
#